data_AF-A0A2E2TNG4-F1
#
_entry.id   AF-A0A2E2TNG4-F1
#
_cell.length_a   1.000
_cell.length_b   1.000
_cell.length_c   1.000
_cell.angle_alpha   90.00
_cell.angle_beta   90.00
_cell.angle_gamma   90.00
#
_symmetry.space_group_name_H-M   'P 1'
#
loop_
_entity.id
_entity.type
_entity.pdbx_description
1 polymer ?
#
loop_
_entity_poly.entity_id
_entity_poly.type
_entity_poly.pdbx_seq_one_letter_code
_entity_poly.pdbx_strand_id
1 'polypeptide(L)'
;MIDYEILFQIFLISFLVNGIWEMNHSVLYTTCYELPLKKTMRLLTIMSLKDGFWISLFYIVSILIFGEVNPFLNLSQLTLFIVLALLFSFVDERVSIKKGRWAYTNEMPRILGVGLTPFLELAVTGVIAFFVVFYIF
;
A
#
# COMPACT_ATOMS: atom_id res chain seq x y z
N MET A 1 -18.62 -9.60 13.40
CA MET A 1 -17.44 -9.96 14.25
C MET A 1 -16.24 -9.97 13.32
N ILE A 2 -15.12 -9.35 13.69
CA ILE A 2 -13.93 -9.36 12.83
C ILE A 2 -13.38 -10.79 12.79
N ASP A 3 -13.30 -11.35 11.59
CA ASP A 3 -12.68 -12.65 11.37
C ASP A 3 -11.15 -12.47 11.33
N TYR A 4 -10.46 -13.06 12.30
CA TYR A 4 -9.00 -12.96 12.42
C TYR A 4 -8.27 -13.71 11.30
N GLU A 5 -8.88 -14.75 10.74
CA GLU A 5 -8.30 -15.49 9.62
C GLU A 5 -8.28 -14.61 8.37
N ILE A 6 -9.41 -14.00 8.02
CA ILE A 6 -9.51 -13.08 6.89
C ILE A 6 -8.56 -11.89 7.07
N LEU A 7 -8.47 -11.33 8.29
CA LEU A 7 -7.55 -10.23 8.56
C LEU A 7 -6.08 -10.63 8.36
N PHE A 8 -5.70 -11.83 8.81
CA PHE A 8 -4.35 -12.35 8.62
C PHE A 8 -4.06 -12.60 7.14
N GLN A 9 -5.01 -13.16 6.38
CA GLN A 9 -4.89 -13.35 4.95
C GLN A 9 -4.73 -12.01 4.21
N ILE A 10 -5.54 -11.00 4.53
CA ILE A 10 -5.41 -9.65 3.95
C ILE A 10 -4.03 -9.07 4.25
N PHE A 11 -3.55 -9.16 5.49
CA PHE A 11 -2.21 -8.69 5.84
C PHE A 11 -1.13 -9.39 5.03
N LEU A 12 -1.18 -10.73 4.97
CA LEU A 12 -0.17 -11.54 4.30
C LEU A 12 -0.17 -11.29 2.79
N ILE A 13 -1.34 -11.31 2.14
CA ILE A 13 -1.45 -11.06 0.70
C ILE A 13 -1.04 -9.62 0.39
N SER A 14 -1.46 -8.64 1.20
CA SER A 14 -1.04 -7.25 1.01
C SER A 14 0.47 -7.10 1.13
N PHE A 15 1.11 -7.72 2.14
CA PHE A 15 2.57 -7.71 2.27
C PHE A 15 3.26 -8.28 1.02
N LEU A 16 2.79 -9.41 0.49
CA LEU A 16 3.38 -10.04 -0.69
C LEU A 16 3.17 -9.22 -1.96
N VAL A 17 1.96 -8.69 -2.17
CA VAL A 17 1.64 -7.86 -3.34
C VAL A 17 2.41 -6.54 -3.31
N ASN A 18 2.49 -5.87 -2.16
CA ASN A 18 3.33 -4.68 -2.01
C ASN A 18 4.82 -5.02 -2.14
N GLY A 19 5.28 -6.21 -1.76
CA GLY A 19 6.65 -6.67 -2.01
C GLY A 19 7.02 -6.67 -3.49
N ILE A 20 6.11 -7.15 -4.33
CA ILE A 20 6.29 -7.14 -5.80
C ILE A 20 6.26 -5.71 -6.33
N TRP A 21 5.32 -4.89 -5.84
CA TRP A 21 5.20 -3.48 -6.22
C TRP A 21 6.47 -2.69 -5.88
N GLU A 22 6.94 -2.81 -4.64
CA GLU A 22 8.15 -2.18 -4.12
C GLU A 22 9.40 -2.55 -4.93
N MET A 23 9.56 -3.83 -5.29
CA MET A 23 10.66 -4.25 -6.15
C MET A 23 10.59 -3.59 -7.53
N ASN A 24 9.40 -3.56 -8.15
CA ASN A 24 9.22 -3.01 -9.49
C ASN A 24 9.40 -1.49 -9.53
N HIS A 25 8.85 -0.75 -8.56
CA HIS A 25 8.94 0.71 -8.57
C HIS A 25 10.23 1.26 -7.92
N SER A 26 11.04 0.42 -7.28
CA SER A 26 12.32 0.84 -6.66
C SER A 26 13.28 1.49 -7.65
N VAL A 27 13.19 1.11 -8.93
CA VAL A 27 13.96 1.72 -10.04
C VAL A 27 13.66 3.21 -10.25
N LEU A 28 12.54 3.69 -9.72
CA LEU A 28 12.13 5.09 -9.81
C LEU A 28 12.70 5.97 -8.68
N TYR A 29 13.50 5.39 -7.77
CA TYR A 29 14.13 6.08 -6.66
C TYR A 29 15.67 6.08 -6.78
N THR A 30 16.30 7.26 -6.71
CA THR A 30 17.77 7.36 -6.69
C THR A 30 18.36 6.67 -5.46
N THR A 31 17.65 6.76 -4.34
CA THR A 31 18.03 6.15 -3.06
C THR A 31 18.24 4.64 -3.16
N CYS A 32 17.46 3.94 -3.99
CA CYS A 32 17.59 2.50 -4.18
C CYS A 32 18.84 2.10 -4.96
N TYR A 33 19.35 2.98 -5.84
CA TYR A 33 20.62 2.79 -6.56
C TYR A 33 21.84 3.10 -5.69
N GLU A 34 21.73 4.07 -4.79
CA GLU A 34 22.82 4.50 -3.91
C GLU A 34 23.06 3.52 -2.75
N LEU A 35 22.01 2.79 -2.33
CA LEU A 35 22.10 1.85 -1.23
C LEU A 35 22.68 0.49 -1.68
N PRO A 36 23.53 -0.15 -0.86
CA PRO A 36 23.94 -1.53 -1.06
C PRO A 36 22.72 -2.47 -1.11
N LEU A 37 22.76 -3.48 -1.97
CA LEU A 37 21.66 -4.43 -2.19
C LEU A 37 21.00 -4.94 -0.90
N LYS A 38 21.80 -5.35 0.10
CA LYS A 38 21.29 -5.84 1.39
C LYS A 38 20.45 -4.79 2.14
N LYS A 39 20.85 -3.52 2.07
CA LYS A 39 20.11 -2.41 2.69
C LYS A 39 18.85 -2.08 1.88
N THR A 40 18.93 -2.11 0.55
CA THR A 40 17.78 -1.93 -0.34
C THR A 40 16.73 -3.01 -0.08
N MET A 41 17.11 -4.29 -0.09
CA MET A 41 16.18 -5.39 0.19
C MET A 41 15.52 -5.24 1.57
N ARG A 42 16.30 -4.88 2.61
CA ARG A 42 15.74 -4.63 3.94
C ARG A 42 14.76 -3.47 3.94
N LEU A 43 15.06 -2.37 3.23
CA LEU A 43 14.18 -1.21 3.11
C LEU A 43 12.85 -1.62 2.46
N LEU A 44 12.91 -2.26 1.29
CA LEU A 44 11.72 -2.70 0.55
C LEU A 44 10.86 -3.64 1.39
N THR A 45 11.46 -4.62 2.09
CA THR A 45 10.70 -5.51 2.98
C THR A 45 10.00 -4.75 4.11
N ILE A 46 10.66 -3.75 4.71
CA ILE A 46 10.05 -2.94 5.78
C ILE A 46 8.91 -2.08 5.22
N MET A 47 9.06 -1.51 4.03
CA MET A 47 7.99 -0.72 3.40
C MET A 47 6.79 -1.62 3.05
N SER A 48 7.00 -2.77 2.43
CA SER A 48 5.90 -3.71 2.16
C SER A 48 5.18 -4.20 3.43
N LEU A 49 5.92 -4.39 4.54
CA LEU A 49 5.31 -4.72 5.84
C LEU A 49 4.46 -3.55 6.37
N LYS A 50 4.96 -2.32 6.26
CA LYS A 50 4.25 -1.09 6.64
C LYS A 50 2.95 -0.98 5.83
N ASP A 51 3.00 -1.26 4.54
CA ASP A 51 1.87 -1.13 3.63
C ASP A 51 0.82 -2.22 3.86
N GLY A 52 1.26 -3.47 4.07
CA GLY A 52 0.37 -4.54 4.52
C GLY A 52 -0.34 -4.20 5.82
N PHE A 53 0.36 -3.59 6.78
CA PHE A 53 -0.25 -3.11 8.03
C PHE A 53 -1.32 -2.03 7.78
N TRP A 54 -1.02 -1.01 6.96
CA TRP A 54 -1.98 0.07 6.69
C TRP A 54 -3.21 -0.41 5.93
N ILE A 55 -3.04 -1.31 4.95
CA ILE A 55 -4.17 -1.91 4.23
C ILE A 55 -5.07 -2.68 5.20
N SER A 56 -4.50 -3.52 6.07
CA SER A 56 -5.27 -4.23 7.09
C SER A 56 -5.97 -3.28 8.07
N LEU A 57 -5.34 -2.18 8.45
CA LEU A 57 -5.95 -1.18 9.31
C LEU A 57 -7.12 -0.46 8.62
N PHE A 58 -6.96 -0.04 7.37
CA PHE A 58 -8.04 0.59 6.61
C PHE A 58 -9.18 -0.37 6.31
N TYR A 59 -8.88 -1.65 6.10
CA TYR A 59 -9.88 -2.70 6.03
C TYR A 59 -10.71 -2.81 7.32
N ILE A 60 -10.05 -2.87 8.49
CA ILE A 60 -10.75 -2.88 9.79
C ILE A 60 -11.64 -1.64 9.94
N VAL A 61 -11.11 -0.45 9.65
CA VAL A 61 -11.88 0.81 9.71
C VAL A 61 -13.11 0.72 8.80
N SER A 62 -12.95 0.18 7.58
CA SER A 62 -14.05 0.02 6.63
C SER A 62 -15.16 -0.91 7.17
N ILE A 63 -14.80 -2.04 7.79
CA ILE A 63 -15.76 -2.96 8.41
C ILE A 63 -16.46 -2.31 9.60
N LEU A 64 -15.72 -1.58 10.45
CA LEU A 64 -16.31 -0.93 11.62
C LEU A 64 -17.39 0.09 11.25
N ILE A 65 -17.28 0.70 10.06
CA ILE A 65 -18.24 1.70 9.57
C ILE A 65 -19.41 1.04 8.83
N PHE A 66 -19.16 0.06 7.98
CA PHE A 66 -20.18 -0.49 7.07
C PHE A 66 -20.73 -1.87 7.49
N GLY A 67 -20.02 -2.58 8.37
CA GLY A 67 -20.42 -3.90 8.88
C GLY A 67 -20.25 -5.06 7.90
N GLU A 68 -19.90 -4.79 6.65
CA GLU A 68 -19.73 -5.79 5.60
C GLU A 68 -18.28 -6.31 5.57
N VAL A 69 -18.13 -7.63 5.54
CA VAL A 69 -16.83 -8.31 5.59
C VAL A 69 -16.16 -8.25 4.22
N ASN A 70 -16.92 -8.46 3.15
CA ASN A 70 -16.40 -8.36 1.78
C ASN A 70 -16.63 -6.94 1.23
N PRO A 71 -15.58 -6.10 1.09
CA PRO A 71 -15.76 -4.71 0.66
C PRO A 71 -16.37 -4.56 -0.74
N PHE A 72 -16.29 -5.59 -1.60
CA PHE A 72 -16.88 -5.54 -2.94
C PHE A 72 -18.41 -5.62 -2.94
N LEU A 73 -19.03 -6.13 -1.87
CA LEU A 73 -20.48 -6.17 -1.73
C LEU A 73 -21.07 -4.79 -1.37
N ASN A 74 -20.22 -3.86 -0.94
CA ASN A 74 -20.61 -2.49 -0.62
C ASN A 74 -19.67 -1.47 -1.28
N LEU A 75 -20.10 -0.91 -2.42
CA LEU A 75 -19.32 0.08 -3.17
C LEU A 75 -18.91 1.30 -2.34
N SER A 76 -19.71 1.70 -1.35
CA SER A 76 -19.37 2.83 -0.47
C SER A 76 -18.22 2.48 0.47
N GLN A 77 -18.16 1.23 0.94
CA GLN A 77 -17.06 0.71 1.75
C GLN A 77 -15.77 0.62 0.96
N LEU A 78 -15.82 0.05 -0.25
CA LEU A 78 -14.66 -0.01 -1.14
C LEU A 78 -14.17 1.40 -1.51
N THR A 79 -15.09 2.32 -1.79
CA THR A 79 -14.75 3.72 -2.07
C THR A 79 -14.10 4.38 -0.86
N LEU A 80 -14.62 4.17 0.36
CA LEU A 80 -13.99 4.68 1.57
C LEU A 80 -12.56 4.16 1.73
N PHE A 81 -12.35 2.85 1.54
CA PHE A 81 -11.02 2.26 1.60
C PHE A 81 -10.05 2.93 0.62
N ILE A 82 -10.46 3.06 -0.65
CA ILE A 82 -9.65 3.69 -1.70
C ILE A 82 -9.31 5.14 -1.33
N VAL A 83 -10.29 5.91 -0.85
CA VAL A 83 -10.06 7.31 -0.44
C VAL A 83 -9.09 7.39 0.73
N LEU A 84 -9.25 6.55 1.76
CA LEU A 84 -8.33 6.50 2.90
C LEU A 84 -6.90 6.15 2.45
N ALA A 85 -6.76 5.14 1.58
CA ALA A 85 -5.49 4.70 1.05
C ALA A 85 -4.79 5.82 0.25
N LEU A 86 -5.49 6.47 -0.68
CA LEU A 86 -4.93 7.56 -1.49
C LEU A 86 -4.55 8.78 -0.65
N LEU A 87 -5.41 9.16 0.31
CA LEU A 87 -5.12 10.29 1.22
C LEU A 87 -3.90 9.99 2.09
N PHE A 88 -3.83 8.78 2.66
CA PHE A 88 -2.70 8.38 3.49
C PHE A 88 -1.40 8.32 2.67
N SER A 89 -1.41 7.65 1.51
CA SER A 89 -0.25 7.58 0.60
C SER A 89 0.23 8.97 0.21
N PHE A 90 -0.68 9.89 -0.14
CA PHE A 90 -0.31 11.26 -0.44
C PHE A 90 0.40 11.95 0.73
N VAL A 91 -0.14 11.83 1.95
CA VAL A 91 0.44 12.46 3.14
C VAL A 91 1.79 11.83 3.51
N ASP A 92 1.90 10.49 3.53
CA ASP A 92 3.15 9.80 3.85
C ASP A 92 4.24 10.15 2.84
N GLU A 93 3.90 10.25 1.57
CA GLU A 93 4.85 10.60 0.51
C GLU A 93 5.32 12.04 0.64
N ARG A 94 4.41 13.00 0.86
CA ARG A 94 4.77 14.42 1.11
C ARG A 94 5.70 14.56 2.31
N VAL A 95 5.41 13.84 3.39
CA VAL A 95 6.24 13.85 4.61
C VAL A 95 7.61 13.23 4.32
N SER A 96 7.67 12.16 3.55
CA SER A 96 8.89 11.42 3.27
C SER A 96 9.86 12.21 2.38
N ILE A 97 9.34 12.87 1.34
CA ILE A 97 10.14 13.81 0.52
C ILE A 97 10.65 14.97 1.39
N LYS A 98 9.78 15.59 2.21
CA LYS A 98 10.16 16.73 3.07
C LYS A 98 11.24 16.35 4.08
N LYS A 99 11.23 15.11 4.57
CA LYS A 99 12.25 14.57 5.48
C LYS A 99 13.49 14.04 4.77
N GLY A 100 13.54 14.06 3.44
CA GLY A 100 14.65 13.52 2.65
C GLY A 100 14.82 12.02 2.84
N ARG A 101 13.75 11.27 3.13
CA ARG A 101 13.82 9.81 3.30
C ARG A 101 14.21 9.10 2.01
N TRP A 102 13.76 9.64 0.88
CA TRP A 102 14.10 9.18 -0.45
C TRP A 102 13.98 10.31 -1.47
N ALA A 103 14.59 10.09 -2.62
CA ALA A 103 14.54 10.99 -3.77
C ALA A 103 14.19 10.23 -5.05
N TYR A 104 13.48 10.91 -5.94
CA TYR A 104 13.03 10.34 -7.20
C TYR A 104 14.07 10.50 -8.31
N THR A 105 14.06 9.56 -9.24
CA THR A 105 14.69 9.76 -10.55
C THR A 105 13.89 10.77 -11.39
N ASN A 106 14.43 11.11 -12.56
CA ASN A 106 13.71 11.89 -13.56
C ASN A 106 12.59 11.10 -14.25
N GLU A 107 12.60 9.77 -14.13
CA GLU A 107 11.62 8.88 -14.75
C GLU A 107 10.35 8.71 -13.91
N MET A 108 10.39 9.02 -12.61
CA MET A 108 9.23 8.94 -11.72
C MET A 108 8.12 9.89 -12.20
N PRO A 109 6.96 9.38 -12.64
CA PRO A 109 5.81 10.22 -12.94
C PRO A 109 5.33 10.88 -11.64
N ARG A 110 4.91 12.15 -11.69
CA ARG A 110 4.52 12.90 -10.50
C ARG A 110 3.13 13.51 -10.65
N ILE A 111 2.39 13.52 -9.55
CA ILE A 111 1.11 14.21 -9.40
C ILE A 111 1.18 15.09 -8.16
N LEU A 112 0.85 16.38 -8.28
CA LEU A 112 0.89 17.33 -7.16
C LEU A 112 2.22 17.33 -6.37
N GLY A 113 3.33 17.02 -7.04
CA GLY A 113 4.66 16.96 -6.45
C GLY A 113 4.99 15.69 -5.65
N VAL A 114 4.14 14.66 -5.67
CA VAL A 114 4.44 13.30 -5.17
C VAL A 114 4.58 12.32 -6.32
N GLY A 115 5.33 11.24 -6.12
CA GLY A 115 5.44 10.14 -7.06
C GLY A 115 4.08 9.47 -7.27
N LEU A 116 3.77 9.15 -8.52
CA LEU A 116 2.50 8.54 -8.89
C LEU A 116 2.40 7.09 -8.39
N THR A 117 3.50 6.33 -8.47
CA THR A 117 3.52 4.92 -8.03
C THR A 117 3.30 4.77 -6.52
N PRO A 118 4.00 5.47 -5.60
CA PRO A 118 3.71 5.39 -4.17
C PRO A 118 2.33 5.98 -3.82
N PHE A 119 1.85 6.97 -4.58
CA PHE A 119 0.51 7.53 -4.37
C PHE A 119 -0.60 6.50 -4.60
N LEU A 120 -0.47 5.66 -5.63
CA LEU A 120 -1.48 4.65 -5.99
C LEU A 120 -1.31 3.32 -5.24
N GLU A 121 -0.13 3.05 -4.70
CA GLU A 121 0.28 1.76 -4.17
C GLU A 121 -0.76 1.14 -3.23
N LEU A 122 -1.03 1.74 -2.06
CA LEU A 122 -1.96 1.17 -1.07
C LEU A 122 -3.36 0.92 -1.64
N ALA A 123 -3.85 1.81 -2.49
CA ALA A 123 -5.18 1.68 -3.08
C ALA A 123 -5.22 0.50 -4.06
N VAL A 124 -4.24 0.39 -4.96
CA VAL A 124 -4.19 -0.67 -5.96
C VAL A 124 -3.87 -2.01 -5.34
N THR A 125 -2.80 -2.10 -4.53
CA THR A 125 -2.37 -3.34 -3.90
C THR A 125 -3.38 -3.84 -2.87
N GLY A 126 -4.07 -2.94 -2.16
CA GLY A 126 -5.15 -3.31 -1.25
C GLY A 126 -6.39 -3.86 -1.96
N VAL A 127 -6.82 -3.25 -3.07
CA VAL A 127 -7.93 -3.80 -3.88
C VAL A 127 -7.56 -5.17 -4.47
N ILE A 128 -6.32 -5.33 -4.94
CA ILE A 128 -5.82 -6.64 -5.39
C ILE A 128 -5.83 -7.65 -4.24
N ALA A 129 -5.38 -7.27 -3.05
CA ALA A 129 -5.37 -8.16 -1.89
C ALA A 129 -6.78 -8.59 -1.50
N PHE A 130 -7.76 -7.68 -1.47
CA PHE A 130 -9.16 -8.03 -1.26
C PHE A 130 -9.66 -8.98 -2.35
N PHE A 131 -9.34 -8.72 -3.62
CA PHE A 131 -9.78 -9.57 -4.71
C PHE A 131 -9.29 -11.01 -4.55
N VAL A 132 -8.01 -11.17 -4.22
CA VAL A 132 -7.41 -12.49 -3.97
C VAL A 132 -8.09 -13.18 -2.78
N VAL A 133 -8.30 -12.46 -1.66
CA VAL A 133 -8.87 -13.06 -0.45
C VAL A 133 -10.34 -13.44 -0.60
N PHE A 134 -11.15 -12.67 -1.34
CA PHE A 134 -12.61 -12.89 -1.40
C PHE A 134 -13.11 -13.60 -2.66
N TYR A 135 -12.29 -13.72 -3.71
CA TYR A 135 -12.70 -14.34 -4.97
C TYR A 135 -11.80 -15.48 -5.44
N ILE A 136 -10.61 -15.66 -4.87
CA ILE A 136 -9.70 -16.76 -5.23
C ILE A 136 -9.64 -17.80 -4.11
N PHE A 137 -9.60 -17.36 -2.86
CA PHE A 137 -9.72 -18.22 -1.68
C PHE A 137 -11.18 -18.27 -1.20
#